data_AF-A0A5J4Q628-F1
#
_entry.id   AF-A0A5J4Q628-F1
#
_cell.length_a   1.000
_cell.length_b   1.000
_cell.length_c   1.000
_cell.angle_alpha   90.00
_cell.angle_beta   90.00
_cell.angle_gamma   90.00
#
_symmetry.space_group_name_H-M   'P 1'
#
loop_
_entity.id
_entity.type
_entity.pdbx_description
1 polymer ?
#
loop_
_entity_poly.entity_id
_entity_poly.type
_entity_poly.pdbx_seq_one_letter_code
_entity_poly.pdbx_strand_id
1 'polypeptide(L)'
;MYFRGDSFYYFALDWQKRSNGRQVVPGLGIYLLDSGEANWERKDIEKQIHFIRNFGLEGVAYYRAGYLANDVKGLHSMLTDRLYMAPALHPPMPWLDNVPPTLPTQLTVTHTPACIRLNWNAATDNDMRNAPSYVIYASETYPVDTSRSEHIVAQRVPETNYVYIPADAQNHKMYFAVTATDRYGNESGAVQQQMAN
;
A
#
# COMPACT_ATOMS: atom_id res chain seq x y z
N MET A 1 -13.09 6.77 -15.96
CA MET A 1 -12.76 6.56 -17.39
C MET A 1 -13.39 5.26 -17.86
N TYR A 2 -14.56 5.33 -18.47
CA TYR A 2 -15.39 4.16 -18.78
C TYR A 2 -15.25 3.71 -20.23
N PHE A 3 -14.01 3.48 -20.68
CA PHE A 3 -13.70 3.13 -22.07
C PHE A 3 -13.04 1.75 -22.17
N ARG A 4 -13.19 1.09 -23.32
CA ARG A 4 -12.49 -0.16 -23.67
C ARG A 4 -11.46 0.13 -24.77
N GLY A 5 -10.37 -0.64 -24.80
CA GLY A 5 -9.36 -0.55 -25.87
C GLY A 5 -8.65 0.80 -25.91
N ASP A 6 -8.32 1.26 -27.12
CA ASP A 6 -7.40 2.36 -27.36
C ASP A 6 -7.82 3.69 -26.69
N SER A 7 -9.13 3.93 -26.57
CA SER A 7 -9.64 5.13 -25.91
C SER A 7 -9.24 5.19 -24.44
N PHE A 8 -9.20 4.06 -23.73
CA PHE A 8 -8.79 4.04 -22.33
C PHE A 8 -7.32 4.45 -22.18
N TYR A 9 -6.44 3.83 -22.97
CA TYR A 9 -5.01 4.01 -22.86
C TYR A 9 -4.59 5.45 -23.21
N TYR A 10 -5.17 6.01 -24.26
CA TYR A 10 -4.89 7.39 -24.68
C TYR A 10 -5.24 8.41 -23.59
N PHE A 11 -6.45 8.31 -23.02
CA PHE A 11 -6.88 9.25 -22.00
C PHE A 11 -6.11 9.09 -20.68
N ALA A 12 -5.76 7.86 -20.28
CA ALA A 12 -4.92 7.62 -19.11
C ALA A 12 -3.59 8.38 -19.20
N LEU A 13 -2.90 8.26 -20.33
CA LEU A 13 -1.60 8.90 -20.55
C LEU A 13 -1.72 10.41 -20.75
N ASP A 14 -2.75 10.88 -21.46
CA ASP A 14 -2.99 12.32 -21.60
C ASP A 14 -3.27 12.99 -20.24
N TRP A 15 -4.05 12.34 -19.37
CA TRP A 15 -4.33 12.81 -18.02
C TRP A 15 -3.06 12.82 -17.16
N GLN A 16 -2.26 11.77 -17.21
CA GLN A 16 -0.97 11.71 -16.51
C GLN A 16 -0.03 12.83 -16.98
N LYS A 17 0.10 13.05 -18.29
CA LYS A 17 0.91 14.12 -18.87
C LYS A 17 0.46 15.51 -18.44
N ARG A 18 -0.85 15.68 -18.20
CA ARG A 18 -1.46 16.97 -17.80
C ARG A 18 -1.69 17.08 -16.29
N SER A 19 -1.22 16.13 -15.50
CA SER A 19 -1.52 16.09 -14.06
C SER A 19 -0.83 17.20 -13.26
N ASN A 20 0.22 17.81 -13.84
CA ASN A 20 1.08 18.78 -13.16
C ASN A 20 1.69 18.21 -11.86
N GLY A 21 2.14 16.94 -11.92
CA GLY A 21 2.74 16.24 -10.78
C GLY A 21 1.74 15.77 -9.73
N ARG A 22 0.43 15.82 -10.03
CA ARG A 22 -0.62 15.27 -9.16
C ARG A 22 -0.94 13.83 -9.55
N GLN A 23 -1.45 13.08 -8.58
CA GLN A 23 -1.89 11.70 -8.78
C GLN A 23 -3.05 11.64 -9.78
N VAL A 24 -3.02 10.62 -10.64
CA VAL A 24 -4.11 10.28 -11.54
C VAL A 24 -4.62 8.88 -11.19
N VAL A 25 -5.89 8.80 -10.79
CA VAL A 25 -6.56 7.56 -10.40
C VAL A 25 -7.70 7.26 -11.38
N PRO A 26 -7.45 6.48 -12.45
CA PRO A 26 -8.49 6.18 -13.42
C PRO A 26 -9.64 5.36 -12.80
N GLY A 27 -10.87 5.82 -13.01
CA GLY A 27 -12.06 5.04 -12.66
C GLY A 27 -12.38 3.96 -13.70
N LEU A 28 -12.46 2.69 -13.32
CA LEU A 28 -12.85 1.57 -14.18
C LEU A 28 -14.35 1.30 -14.06
N GLY A 29 -14.99 1.12 -15.21
CA GLY A 29 -16.43 0.87 -15.32
C GLY A 29 -16.77 -0.59 -15.11
N ILE A 30 -16.55 -1.11 -13.90
CA ILE A 30 -16.76 -2.53 -13.60
C ILE A 30 -18.22 -2.96 -13.70
N TYR A 31 -19.17 -2.02 -13.63
CA TYR A 31 -20.58 -2.31 -13.92
C TYR A 31 -20.80 -2.85 -15.34
N LEU A 32 -19.95 -2.48 -16.29
CA LEU A 32 -20.04 -2.94 -17.68
C LEU A 32 -19.73 -4.43 -17.82
N LEU A 33 -19.23 -5.10 -16.78
CA LEU A 33 -19.06 -6.55 -16.75
C LEU A 33 -20.39 -7.31 -16.72
N ASP A 34 -21.45 -6.70 -16.18
CA ASP A 34 -22.74 -7.34 -15.98
C ASP A 34 -23.46 -7.64 -17.31
N SER A 35 -24.18 -8.75 -17.35
CA SER A 35 -24.90 -9.18 -18.56
C SER A 35 -26.12 -8.30 -18.89
N GLY A 36 -26.68 -7.60 -17.90
CA GLY A 36 -27.72 -6.59 -18.08
C GLY A 36 -27.20 -5.23 -18.53
N GLU A 37 -25.87 -5.04 -18.57
CA GLU A 37 -25.20 -3.83 -19.02
C GLU A 37 -24.53 -4.07 -20.39
N ALA A 38 -23.20 -3.95 -20.48
CA ALA A 38 -22.44 -4.16 -21.72
C ALA A 38 -21.77 -5.55 -21.81
N ASN A 39 -21.91 -6.38 -20.78
CA ASN A 39 -21.39 -7.75 -20.70
C ASN A 39 -19.89 -7.92 -21.03
N TRP A 40 -19.05 -6.96 -20.67
CA TRP A 40 -17.59 -7.01 -20.89
C TRP A 40 -16.95 -8.23 -20.22
N GLU A 41 -15.84 -8.71 -20.76
CA GLU A 41 -15.11 -9.80 -20.14
C GLU A 41 -14.24 -9.27 -19.00
N ARG A 42 -14.05 -10.05 -17.92
CA ARG A 42 -13.16 -9.68 -16.81
C ARG A 42 -11.76 -9.28 -17.29
N LYS A 43 -11.28 -9.90 -18.37
CA LYS A 43 -9.98 -9.62 -19.00
C LYS A 43 -9.82 -8.18 -19.50
N ASP A 44 -10.92 -7.50 -19.82
CA ASP A 44 -10.88 -6.10 -20.24
C ASP A 44 -10.46 -5.19 -19.07
N ILE A 45 -10.99 -5.45 -17.86
CA ILE A 45 -10.62 -4.74 -16.63
C ILE A 45 -9.20 -5.11 -16.21
N GLU A 46 -8.83 -6.39 -16.32
CA GLU A 46 -7.47 -6.86 -16.00
C GLU A 46 -6.40 -6.16 -16.85
N LYS A 47 -6.64 -6.02 -18.16
CA LYS A 47 -5.74 -5.27 -19.06
C LYS A 47 -5.62 -3.80 -18.68
N GLN A 48 -6.71 -3.16 -18.25
CA GLN A 48 -6.68 -1.76 -17.78
C GLN A 48 -5.82 -1.61 -16.53
N ILE A 49 -5.94 -2.52 -15.56
CA ILE A 49 -5.13 -2.50 -14.34
C ILE A 49 -3.66 -2.70 -14.68
N HIS A 50 -3.32 -3.67 -15.54
CA HIS A 50 -1.94 -3.89 -15.96
C HIS A 50 -1.37 -2.68 -16.70
N PHE A 51 -2.16 -2.03 -17.55
CA PHE A 51 -1.74 -0.78 -18.20
C PHE A 51 -1.43 0.31 -17.18
N ILE A 52 -2.35 0.58 -16.25
CA ILE A 52 -2.17 1.59 -15.18
C ILE A 52 -0.87 1.34 -14.42
N ARG A 53 -0.63 0.10 -13.99
CA ARG A 53 0.59 -0.29 -13.28
C ARG A 53 1.85 -0.13 -14.13
N ASN A 54 1.81 -0.59 -15.38
CA ASN A 54 2.96 -0.54 -16.29
C ASN A 54 3.39 0.89 -16.62
N PHE A 55 2.45 1.84 -16.62
CA PHE A 55 2.71 3.26 -16.88
C PHE A 55 2.83 4.11 -15.61
N GLY A 56 2.84 3.48 -14.43
CA GLY A 56 3.12 4.17 -13.17
C GLY A 56 2.04 5.16 -12.72
N LEU A 57 0.78 4.90 -13.05
CA LEU A 57 -0.34 5.66 -12.49
C LEU A 57 -0.65 5.17 -11.07
N GLU A 58 -1.07 6.08 -10.18
CA GLU A 58 -1.01 5.89 -8.73
C GLU A 58 -2.23 5.18 -8.12
N GLY A 59 -3.11 4.61 -8.93
CA GLY A 59 -4.19 3.79 -8.43
C GLY A 59 -5.32 3.53 -9.42
N VAL A 60 -6.38 2.92 -8.89
CA VAL A 60 -7.60 2.56 -9.64
C VAL A 60 -8.82 2.85 -8.77
N ALA A 61 -9.84 3.48 -9.35
CA ALA A 61 -11.16 3.60 -8.70
C ALA A 61 -12.16 2.65 -9.38
N TYR A 62 -12.96 1.91 -8.61
CA TYR A 62 -13.91 0.95 -9.16
C TYR A 62 -15.33 1.48 -9.11
N TYR A 63 -16.00 1.58 -10.26
CA TYR A 63 -17.39 2.04 -10.34
C TYR A 63 -18.33 0.97 -10.91
N ARG A 64 -19.41 0.57 -10.23
CA ARG A 64 -19.85 0.92 -8.86
C ARG A 64 -19.53 -0.21 -7.88
N ALA A 65 -19.34 0.15 -6.61
CA ALA A 65 -18.88 -0.76 -5.54
C ALA A 65 -19.67 -2.08 -5.43
N GLY A 66 -20.98 -2.06 -5.70
CA GLY A 66 -21.82 -3.27 -5.65
C GLY A 66 -21.37 -4.39 -6.60
N TYR A 67 -20.81 -4.09 -7.77
CA TYR A 67 -20.31 -5.12 -8.69
C TYR A 67 -19.03 -5.76 -8.19
N LEU A 68 -18.22 -5.02 -7.41
CA LEU A 68 -17.06 -5.57 -6.75
C LEU A 68 -17.49 -6.42 -5.55
N ALA A 69 -18.40 -5.91 -4.71
CA ALA A 69 -18.91 -6.64 -3.54
C ALA A 69 -19.61 -7.97 -3.91
N ASN A 70 -20.32 -8.00 -5.05
CA ASN A 70 -20.99 -9.20 -5.55
C ASN A 70 -20.07 -10.11 -6.38
N ASP A 71 -18.76 -9.81 -6.44
CA ASP A 71 -17.76 -10.56 -7.19
C ASP A 71 -18.17 -10.86 -8.64
N VAL A 72 -18.72 -9.85 -9.33
CA VAL A 72 -19.27 -10.04 -10.67
C VAL A 72 -18.17 -10.48 -11.63
N LYS A 73 -18.39 -11.64 -12.26
CA LYS A 73 -17.42 -12.36 -13.11
C LYS A 73 -16.11 -12.75 -12.41
N GLY A 74 -16.09 -12.88 -11.08
CA GLY A 74 -14.90 -13.24 -10.31
C GLY A 74 -13.87 -12.10 -10.21
N LEU A 75 -14.31 -10.85 -10.36
CA LEU A 75 -13.41 -9.69 -10.32
C LEU A 75 -12.76 -9.52 -8.95
N HIS A 76 -13.54 -9.55 -7.87
CA HIS A 76 -13.04 -9.36 -6.51
C HIS A 76 -12.06 -10.46 -6.14
N SER A 77 -12.40 -11.74 -6.39
CA SER A 77 -11.47 -12.85 -6.16
C SER A 77 -10.19 -12.71 -6.95
N MET A 78 -10.25 -12.34 -8.24
CA MET A 78 -9.02 -12.12 -9.01
C MET A 78 -8.15 -10.98 -8.43
N LEU A 79 -8.79 -9.89 -7.98
CA LEU A 79 -8.07 -8.77 -7.38
C LEU A 79 -7.37 -9.22 -6.09
N THR A 80 -8.04 -9.90 -5.18
CA THR A 80 -7.46 -10.35 -3.90
C THR A 80 -6.42 -11.43 -4.08
N ASP A 81 -6.64 -12.36 -5.00
CA ASP A 81 -5.81 -13.57 -5.12
C ASP A 81 -4.56 -13.36 -5.97
N ARG A 82 -4.52 -12.29 -6.78
CA ARG A 82 -3.45 -12.09 -7.77
C ARG A 82 -2.87 -10.70 -7.85
N LEU A 83 -3.67 -9.65 -7.63
CA LEU A 83 -3.24 -8.28 -7.91
C LEU A 83 -3.00 -7.44 -6.65
N TYR A 84 -3.82 -7.58 -5.61
CA TYR A 84 -3.77 -6.81 -4.36
C TYR A 84 -3.54 -7.74 -3.16
N MET A 85 -2.59 -8.66 -3.30
CA MET A 85 -2.27 -9.67 -2.28
C MET A 85 -1.57 -9.08 -1.06
N ALA A 86 -0.97 -7.90 -1.20
CA ALA A 86 -0.26 -7.20 -0.14
C ALA A 86 -0.93 -5.85 0.15
N PRO A 87 -0.87 -5.36 1.40
CA PRO A 87 -1.29 -4.02 1.73
C PRO A 87 -0.51 -2.97 0.93
N ALA A 88 -1.17 -1.87 0.57
CA ALA A 88 -0.55 -0.72 -0.08
C ALA A 88 -0.51 0.47 0.87
N LEU A 89 0.52 1.31 0.76
CA LEU A 89 0.60 2.59 1.47
C LEU A 89 -0.09 3.71 0.69
N HIS A 90 -0.39 4.80 1.39
CA HIS A 90 -0.83 6.03 0.73
C HIS A 90 0.33 6.63 -0.06
N PRO A 91 0.17 6.87 -1.37
CA PRO A 91 1.22 7.49 -2.16
C PRO A 91 1.47 8.93 -1.69
N PRO A 92 2.74 9.40 -1.73
CA PRO A 92 3.08 10.75 -1.29
C PRO A 92 2.39 11.80 -2.16
N MET A 93 2.02 12.92 -1.52
CA MET A 93 1.44 14.09 -2.15
C MET A 93 2.44 15.26 -2.08
N PRO A 94 3.53 15.23 -2.86
CA PRO A 94 4.64 16.19 -2.78
C PRO A 94 4.24 17.64 -3.06
N TRP A 95 3.07 17.86 -3.66
CA TRP A 95 2.51 19.20 -3.89
C TRP A 95 1.88 19.84 -2.65
N LEU A 96 1.69 19.09 -1.56
CA LEU A 96 1.22 19.58 -0.26
C LEU A 96 2.36 19.61 0.76
N ASP A 97 3.11 18.51 0.83
CA ASP A 97 4.32 18.36 1.63
C ASP A 97 5.23 17.35 0.98
N ASN A 98 6.53 17.64 0.95
CA ASN A 98 7.56 16.78 0.34
C ASN A 98 8.73 16.56 1.30
N VAL A 99 8.55 16.85 2.59
CA VAL A 99 9.51 16.54 3.64
C VAL A 99 8.96 15.34 4.42
N PRO A 100 9.63 14.17 4.38
CA PRO A 100 9.21 13.04 5.20
C PRO A 100 9.52 13.29 6.69
N PRO A 101 8.83 12.57 7.60
CA PRO A 101 9.20 12.57 9.01
C PRO A 101 10.66 12.14 9.22
N THR A 102 11.21 12.40 10.40
CA THR A 102 12.49 11.83 10.79
C THR A 102 12.40 10.30 10.86
N LEU A 103 13.53 9.61 10.65
CA LEU A 103 13.63 8.18 10.89
C LEU A 103 13.35 7.88 12.38
N PRO A 104 12.45 6.93 12.73
CA PRO A 104 12.30 6.46 14.11
C PRO A 104 13.62 5.90 14.63
N THR A 105 13.87 5.87 15.94
CA THR A 105 15.17 5.39 16.45
C THR A 105 15.00 4.33 17.55
N GLN A 106 16.10 3.63 17.88
CA GLN A 106 16.15 2.67 18.98
C GLN A 106 15.05 1.59 18.92
N LEU A 107 14.85 0.97 17.75
CA LEU A 107 13.94 -0.15 17.63
C LEU A 107 14.45 -1.33 18.47
N THR A 108 13.63 -1.73 19.44
CA THR A 108 13.83 -2.89 20.30
C THR A 108 12.77 -3.94 20.01
N VAL A 109 13.20 -5.19 19.90
CA VAL A 109 12.33 -6.34 19.59
C VAL A 109 12.50 -7.36 20.71
N THR A 110 11.41 -7.62 21.44
CA THR A 110 11.37 -8.56 22.55
C THR A 110 10.48 -9.74 22.21
N HIS A 111 11.06 -10.94 22.21
CA HIS A 111 10.32 -12.17 21.97
C HIS A 111 9.75 -12.71 23.28
N THR A 112 8.47 -13.05 23.27
CA THR A 112 7.80 -13.78 24.35
C THR A 112 7.19 -15.07 23.78
N PRO A 113 6.82 -16.05 24.62
CA PRO A 113 6.18 -17.28 24.12
C PRO A 113 4.88 -17.06 23.34
N ALA A 114 4.18 -15.94 23.56
CA ALA A 114 2.87 -15.67 22.94
C ALA A 114 2.92 -14.61 21.82
N CYS A 115 3.89 -13.70 21.84
CA CYS A 115 3.98 -12.61 20.88
C CYS A 115 5.39 -12.00 20.79
N ILE A 116 5.60 -11.18 19.77
CA ILE A 116 6.79 -10.34 19.60
C ILE A 116 6.38 -8.89 19.88
N ARG A 117 7.08 -8.22 20.79
CA ARG A 117 6.82 -6.83 21.18
C ARG A 117 7.88 -5.91 20.59
N LEU A 118 7.44 -4.89 19.87
CA LEU A 118 8.29 -3.88 19.28
C LEU A 118 8.09 -2.57 20.04
N ASN A 119 9.19 -1.87 20.33
CA ASN A 119 9.16 -0.49 20.84
C ASN A 119 10.25 0.33 20.15
N TRP A 120 9.96 1.60 19.87
CA TRP A 120 10.89 2.54 19.26
C TRP A 120 10.69 3.94 19.84
N ASN A 121 11.63 4.84 19.55
CA ASN A 121 11.49 6.26 19.85
C ASN A 121 10.71 6.98 18.75
N ALA A 122 9.88 7.93 19.16
CA ALA A 122 9.04 8.70 18.26
C ALA A 122 9.85 9.43 17.18
N ALA A 123 9.32 9.43 15.96
CA ALA A 123 9.73 10.34 14.91
C ALA A 123 9.08 11.72 15.11
N THR A 124 9.71 12.75 14.56
CA THR A 124 9.14 14.10 14.45
C THR A 124 8.91 14.46 12.99
N ASP A 125 8.03 15.43 12.74
CA ASP A 125 7.69 15.91 11.41
C ASP A 125 7.72 17.43 11.37
N ASN A 126 7.81 18.01 10.18
CA ASN A 126 7.70 19.46 9.98
C ASN A 126 6.27 19.97 10.26
N ASP A 127 5.24 19.14 10.13
CA ASP A 127 3.89 19.44 10.60
C ASP A 127 3.74 19.19 12.11
N MET A 128 4.11 20.18 12.92
CA MET A 128 4.03 20.11 14.38
C MET A 128 2.61 19.89 14.94
N ARG A 129 1.55 19.99 14.12
CA ARG A 129 0.16 19.80 14.57
C ARG A 129 -0.31 18.35 14.43
N ASN A 130 0.38 17.54 13.64
CA ASN A 130 -0.01 16.18 13.34
C ASN A 130 1.15 15.24 13.64
N ALA A 131 0.96 14.34 14.60
CA ALA A 131 1.98 13.34 14.89
C ALA A 131 2.11 12.35 13.70
N PRO A 132 3.33 11.91 13.37
CA PRO A 132 3.54 10.81 12.44
C PRO A 132 2.82 9.54 12.90
N SER A 133 2.46 8.70 11.94
CA SER A 133 2.10 7.31 12.18
C SER A 133 3.24 6.39 11.73
N TYR A 134 3.20 5.12 12.09
CA TYR A 134 4.26 4.17 11.78
C TYR A 134 3.77 3.04 10.88
N VAL A 135 4.67 2.56 10.02
CA VAL A 135 4.51 1.33 9.23
C VAL A 135 5.51 0.31 9.76
N ILE A 136 5.00 -0.89 10.05
CA ILE A 136 5.78 -1.98 10.61
C ILE A 136 6.01 -2.98 9.48
N TYR A 137 7.27 -3.32 9.28
CA TYR A 137 7.72 -4.30 8.31
C TYR A 137 8.31 -5.52 8.99
N ALA A 138 8.11 -6.70 8.41
CA ALA A 138 8.78 -7.93 8.83
C ALA A 138 9.23 -8.76 7.63
N SER A 139 10.37 -9.42 7.78
CA SER A 139 10.90 -10.37 6.80
C SER A 139 11.77 -11.42 7.48
N GLU A 140 11.90 -12.59 6.85
CA GLU A 140 12.87 -13.62 7.27
C GLU A 140 14.30 -13.26 6.89
N THR A 141 14.49 -12.21 6.08
CA THR A 141 15.80 -11.73 5.63
C THR A 141 16.15 -10.39 6.29
N TYR A 142 17.42 -10.26 6.69
CA TYR A 142 17.99 -9.01 7.20
C TYR A 142 18.93 -8.36 6.18
N PRO A 143 18.91 -7.02 6.01
CA PRO A 143 17.93 -6.09 6.57
C PRO A 143 16.54 -6.28 5.93
N VAL A 144 15.49 -5.85 6.62
CA VAL A 144 14.13 -5.89 6.08
C VAL A 144 14.02 -4.86 4.96
N ASP A 145 13.70 -5.33 3.75
CA ASP A 145 13.49 -4.49 2.58
C ASP A 145 12.11 -3.83 2.63
N THR A 146 12.05 -2.56 3.00
CA THR A 146 10.80 -1.80 3.11
C THR A 146 10.23 -1.35 1.76
N SER A 147 10.93 -1.60 0.64
CA SER A 147 10.39 -1.32 -0.69
C SER A 147 9.40 -2.39 -1.18
N ARG A 148 9.36 -3.55 -0.51
CA ARG A 148 8.48 -4.66 -0.83
C ARG A 148 7.22 -4.64 0.01
N SER A 149 6.08 -4.50 -0.65
CA SER A 149 4.76 -4.48 0.00
C SER A 149 4.45 -5.75 0.80
N GLU A 150 5.00 -6.91 0.40
CA GLU A 150 4.76 -8.17 1.12
C GLU A 150 5.35 -8.16 2.55
N HIS A 151 6.27 -7.24 2.84
CA HIS A 151 6.82 -7.10 4.18
C HIS A 151 5.96 -6.21 5.09
N ILE A 152 4.93 -5.53 4.59
CA ILE A 152 4.06 -4.68 5.42
C ILE A 152 3.19 -5.55 6.32
N VAL A 153 3.37 -5.40 7.63
CA VAL A 153 2.61 -6.12 8.66
C VAL A 153 1.50 -5.26 9.23
N ALA A 154 1.80 -3.99 9.47
CA ALA A 154 0.83 -3.02 9.99
C ALA A 154 1.11 -1.63 9.43
N GLN A 155 0.05 -0.84 9.34
CA GLN A 155 0.09 0.53 8.84
C GLN A 155 -0.65 1.45 9.80
N ARG A 156 -0.35 2.75 9.73
CA ARG A 156 -1.04 3.80 10.48
C ARG A 156 -1.04 3.54 11.99
N VAL A 157 0.02 2.92 12.51
CA VAL A 157 0.16 2.69 13.95
C VAL A 157 0.46 4.04 14.60
N PRO A 158 -0.41 4.57 15.48
CA PRO A 158 -0.19 5.90 16.05
C PRO A 158 0.77 5.87 17.25
N GLU A 159 0.90 4.75 17.95
CA GLU A 159 1.81 4.60 19.08
C GLU A 159 3.23 4.24 18.65
N THR A 160 4.19 4.37 19.57
CA THR A 160 5.59 3.96 19.37
C THR A 160 5.87 2.52 19.81
N ASN A 161 4.85 1.69 19.80
CA ASN A 161 4.94 0.27 20.12
C ASN A 161 3.96 -0.54 19.26
N TYR A 162 4.29 -1.80 19.02
CA TYR A 162 3.44 -2.73 18.29
C TYR A 162 3.61 -4.15 18.80
N VAL A 163 2.51 -4.89 18.85
CA VAL A 163 2.51 -6.31 19.23
C VAL A 163 2.22 -7.14 17.99
N TYR A 164 3.21 -7.90 17.56
CA TYR A 164 3.06 -8.87 16.49
C TYR A 164 2.74 -10.24 17.07
N ILE A 165 1.64 -10.84 16.60
CA ILE A 165 1.23 -12.20 16.97
C ILE A 165 1.45 -13.08 15.74
N PRO A 166 2.44 -13.99 15.75
CA PRO A 166 2.66 -14.90 14.65
C PRO A 166 1.46 -15.81 14.41
N ALA A 167 1.13 -16.05 13.14
CA ALA A 167 0.06 -16.97 12.77
C ALA A 167 0.43 -18.44 13.03
N ASP A 168 1.73 -18.77 12.99
CA ASP A 168 2.28 -20.07 13.35
C ASP A 168 3.26 -19.93 14.52
N ALA A 169 3.10 -20.78 15.54
CA ALA A 169 3.95 -20.83 16.72
C ALA A 169 5.41 -21.22 16.38
N GLN A 170 5.66 -21.76 15.19
CA GLN A 170 7.01 -22.05 14.69
C GLN A 170 7.70 -20.84 14.06
N ASN A 171 7.30 -19.60 14.40
CA ASN A 171 7.74 -18.41 13.69
C ASN A 171 9.26 -18.36 13.54
N HIS A 172 9.69 -18.66 12.31
CA HIS A 172 11.05 -18.63 11.85
C HIS A 172 11.58 -17.22 12.06
N LYS A 173 12.90 -17.09 12.26
CA LYS A 173 13.60 -15.84 12.58
C LYS A 173 13.06 -14.66 11.75
N MET A 174 12.19 -13.85 12.36
CA MET A 174 11.69 -12.63 11.75
C MET A 174 12.55 -11.46 12.18
N TYR A 175 12.95 -10.67 11.20
CA TYR A 175 13.53 -9.36 11.37
C TYR A 175 12.44 -8.31 11.19
N PHE A 176 12.51 -7.24 11.97
CA PHE A 176 11.57 -6.13 11.91
C PHE A 176 12.27 -4.83 11.51
N ALA A 177 11.52 -3.98 10.81
CA ALA A 177 11.87 -2.60 10.56
C ALA A 177 10.65 -1.71 10.75
N VAL A 178 10.89 -0.45 11.08
CA VAL A 178 9.82 0.55 11.28
C VAL A 178 10.18 1.82 10.53
N THR A 179 9.21 2.37 9.80
CA THR A 179 9.26 3.71 9.20
C THR A 179 8.21 4.60 9.84
N ALA A 180 8.33 5.91 9.65
CA ALA A 180 7.29 6.88 9.99
C ALA A 180 6.69 7.48 8.71
N THR A 181 5.39 7.74 8.75
CA THR A 181 4.64 8.40 7.67
C THR A 181 3.91 9.62 8.18
N ASP A 182 3.90 10.68 7.37
CA ASP A 182 3.06 11.84 7.60
C ASP A 182 1.63 11.64 7.04
N ARG A 183 0.77 12.63 7.23
CA ARG A 183 -0.60 12.61 6.68
C ARG A 183 -0.70 12.83 5.17
N TYR A 184 0.42 13.16 4.52
CA TYR A 184 0.52 13.38 3.08
C TYR A 184 1.17 12.21 2.34
N GLY A 185 1.51 11.13 3.05
CA GLY A 185 2.06 9.90 2.49
C GLY A 185 3.58 9.91 2.31
N ASN A 186 4.28 10.91 2.83
CA ASN A 186 5.75 10.90 2.84
C ASN A 186 6.23 9.89 3.90
N GLU A 187 7.10 8.98 3.48
CA GLU A 187 7.65 7.94 4.34
C GLU A 187 9.13 8.21 4.63
N SER A 188 9.51 8.07 5.90
CA SER A 188 10.89 8.24 6.36
C SER A 188 11.76 7.02 6.07
N GLY A 189 13.07 7.14 6.32
CA GLY A 189 13.94 5.98 6.33
C GLY A 189 13.55 4.96 7.42
N ALA A 190 13.92 3.70 7.21
CA ALA A 190 13.61 2.62 8.14
C ALA A 190 14.66 2.48 9.26
N VAL A 191 14.19 2.36 10.51
CA VAL A 191 15.01 1.78 11.59
C VAL A 191 14.90 0.27 11.55
N GLN A 192 16.03 -0.39 11.39
CA GLN A 192 16.14 -1.85 11.43
C GLN A 192 16.28 -2.31 12.88
N GLN A 193 15.78 -3.50 13.20
CA GLN A 193 16.05 -4.09 14.50
C GLN A 193 17.56 -4.27 14.69
N GLN A 194 18.04 -4.10 15.92
CA GLN A 194 19.43 -4.41 16.26
C GLN A 194 19.64 -5.92 16.25
N MET A 195 20.74 -6.38 15.65
CA MET A 195 21.17 -7.76 15.77
C MET A 195 21.64 -7.99 17.21
N ALA A 196 21.20 -9.09 17.83
CA ALA A 196 21.80 -9.52 19.08
C ALA A 196 23.28 -9.88 18.80
N ASN A 197 24.19 -9.29 19.58
CA ASN A 197 25.62 -9.64 19.57
C ASN A 197 25.85 -11.07 20.05
#